data_AF-A0A2I0IWJ3-F1
#
_entry.id   AF-A0A2I0IWJ3-F1
#
_cell.length_a   1.000
_cell.length_b   1.000
_cell.length_c   1.000
_cell.angle_alpha   90.00
_cell.angle_beta   90.00
_cell.angle_gamma   90.00
#
_symmetry.space_group_name_H-M   'P 1'
#
loop_
_entity.id
_entity.type
_entity.pdbx_description
1 polymer ?
#
loop_
_entity_poly.entity_id
_entity_poly.type
_entity_poly.pdbx_seq_one_letter_code
_entity_poly.pdbx_strand_id
1 'polypeptide(L)'
;MSGGIYLLEVHRILRPGGFWVLSGPPVNYENRWRGWNTTIEEQKTDYEKLQALLSSMCFKLYAKKDDIAVWQKSSDNSCYNKLSDPDAYPPKCDDSLEPDAAWYTPLRSCVVVPNPKHKGTGLMSVPKWPDRLHTAPERISDIHGGSTSALKHDDSKWKAGMKYYKKLLPAIGTDKIRNVMDMNTVYGGFAAALIEDPLWVMNVVSSYAANTLPVIYDRGLIGTYHDW
;
A
#
# COMPACT_ATOMS: atom_id res chain seq x y z
N MET A 1 12.73 9.92 -21.18
CA MET A 1 11.66 9.18 -20.47
C MET A 1 12.26 8.59 -19.21
N SER A 2 11.68 8.86 -18.04
CA SER A 2 12.23 8.62 -16.70
C SER A 2 12.29 7.15 -16.26
N GLY A 3 12.55 6.21 -17.18
CA GLY A 3 12.69 4.77 -16.88
C GLY A 3 11.47 4.14 -16.20
N GLY A 4 10.29 4.76 -16.27
CA GLY A 4 9.10 4.28 -15.57
C GLY A 4 9.16 4.31 -14.04
N ILE A 5 10.02 5.16 -13.44
CA ILE A 5 10.28 5.18 -11.99
C ILE A 5 9.04 5.30 -11.10
N TYR A 6 8.04 6.08 -11.52
CA TYR A 6 6.77 6.20 -10.77
C TYR A 6 5.97 4.89 -10.79
N LEU A 7 6.04 4.13 -11.88
CA LEU A 7 5.35 2.86 -11.99
C LEU A 7 6.05 1.76 -11.17
N LEU A 8 7.38 1.85 -11.02
CA LEU A 8 8.15 1.01 -10.10
C LEU A 8 7.75 1.29 -8.64
N GLU A 9 7.51 2.54 -8.29
CA GLU A 9 7.00 2.89 -6.96
C GLU A 9 5.57 2.38 -6.74
N VAL A 10 4.69 2.50 -7.75
CA VAL A 10 3.36 1.88 -7.74
C VAL A 10 3.47 0.37 -7.53
N HIS A 11 4.44 -0.28 -8.20
CA HIS A 11 4.68 -1.71 -8.00
C HIS A 11 5.05 -2.01 -6.54
N ARG A 12 5.95 -1.24 -5.92
CA ARG A 12 6.37 -1.44 -4.52
C ARG A 12 5.20 -1.38 -3.55
N ILE A 13 4.33 -0.35 -3.66
CA ILE A 13 3.22 -0.13 -2.73
C ILE A 13 2.02 -1.06 -2.98
N LEU A 14 1.84 -1.54 -4.21
CA LEU A 14 0.70 -2.36 -4.59
C LEU A 14 0.89 -3.81 -4.12
N ARG A 15 -0.08 -4.33 -3.37
CA ARG A 15 -0.11 -5.73 -2.90
C ARG A 15 -0.19 -6.72 -4.07
N PRO A 16 0.33 -7.95 -3.91
CA PRO A 16 0.08 -9.04 -4.87
C PRO A 16 -1.43 -9.25 -5.12
N GLY A 17 -1.82 -9.39 -6.39
CA GLY A 17 -3.23 -9.47 -6.80
C GLY A 17 -3.96 -8.12 -6.89
N GLY A 18 -3.31 -7.02 -6.48
CA GLY A 18 -3.84 -5.66 -6.57
C GLY A 18 -3.93 -5.13 -8.00
N PHE A 19 -4.67 -4.04 -8.18
CA PHE A 19 -4.94 -3.42 -9.48
C PHE A 19 -4.33 -2.03 -9.59
N TRP A 20 -3.78 -1.73 -10.75
CA TRP A 20 -3.40 -0.39 -11.18
C TRP A 20 -4.29 0.02 -12.35
N VAL A 21 -4.80 1.24 -12.31
CA VAL A 21 -5.74 1.77 -13.31
C VAL A 21 -5.12 3.00 -13.96
N LEU A 22 -5.03 3.00 -15.28
CA LEU A 22 -4.68 4.16 -16.08
C LEU A 22 -5.91 4.64 -16.84
N SER A 23 -6.19 5.93 -16.75
CA SER A 23 -7.24 6.59 -17.53
C SER A 23 -6.61 7.68 -18.38
N GLY A 24 -6.82 7.64 -19.69
CA GLY A 24 -6.26 8.59 -20.67
C GLY A 24 -5.06 8.02 -21.45
N PRO A 25 -4.31 8.86 -22.17
CA PRO A 25 -3.24 8.40 -23.05
C PRO A 25 -2.16 7.61 -22.28
N PRO A 26 -1.55 6.58 -22.88
CA PRO A 26 -1.76 6.13 -24.26
C PRO A 26 -2.92 5.12 -24.43
N VAL A 27 -3.83 4.99 -23.45
CA VAL A 27 -5.03 4.15 -23.60
C VAL A 27 -5.97 4.79 -24.65
N ASN A 28 -6.54 3.95 -25.51
CA ASN A 28 -7.49 4.36 -26.56
C ASN A 28 -6.92 5.37 -27.57
N TYR A 29 -5.62 5.30 -27.82
CA TYR A 29 -4.93 6.21 -28.74
C TYR A 29 -5.56 6.21 -30.15
N GLU A 30 -6.15 5.10 -30.58
CA GLU A 30 -6.82 4.95 -31.88
C GLU A 30 -7.96 5.96 -32.04
N ASN A 31 -8.68 6.27 -30.95
CA ASN A 31 -9.85 7.15 -30.96
C ASN A 31 -9.60 8.52 -30.33
N ARG A 32 -8.54 8.70 -29.52
CA ARG A 32 -8.31 9.90 -28.69
C ARG A 32 -6.99 10.66 -28.93
N TRP A 33 -6.19 10.31 -29.93
CA TRP A 33 -4.87 10.91 -30.16
C TRP A 33 -4.86 12.46 -30.35
N ARG A 34 -5.90 13.05 -30.96
CA ARG A 34 -5.94 14.48 -31.28
C ARG A 34 -6.00 15.41 -30.06
N GLY A 35 -6.51 14.93 -28.93
CA GLY A 35 -6.69 15.75 -27.72
C GLY A 35 -5.40 16.10 -26.99
N TRP A 36 -4.26 15.52 -27.38
CA TRP A 36 -3.05 15.48 -26.56
C TRP A 36 -1.80 16.04 -27.25
N ASN A 37 -1.94 16.67 -28.42
CA ASN A 37 -0.85 17.22 -29.23
C ASN A 37 0.25 16.18 -29.56
N THR A 38 -0.17 14.95 -29.89
CA THR A 38 0.70 13.80 -30.19
C THR A 38 0.25 13.09 -31.46
N THR A 39 1.09 12.25 -32.06
CA THR A 39 0.72 11.39 -33.21
C THR A 39 0.18 10.03 -32.78
N ILE A 40 -0.48 9.31 -33.70
CA ILE A 40 -0.94 7.93 -33.45
C ILE A 40 0.26 7.01 -33.21
N GLU A 41 1.33 7.20 -33.98
CA GLU A 41 2.55 6.40 -33.94
C GLU A 41 3.29 6.55 -32.61
N GLU A 42 3.39 7.78 -32.09
CA GLU A 42 3.98 8.06 -30.78
C GLU A 42 3.16 7.41 -29.66
N GLN A 43 1.83 7.59 -29.67
CA GLN A 43 0.96 7.01 -28.64
C GLN A 43 0.96 5.48 -28.66
N LYS A 44 0.98 4.87 -29.86
CA LYS A 44 1.14 3.43 -30.03
C LYS A 44 2.46 2.95 -29.42
N THR A 45 3.55 3.63 -29.74
CA THR A 45 4.89 3.32 -29.22
C THR A 45 4.93 3.42 -27.69
N ASP A 46 4.32 4.45 -27.12
CA ASP A 46 4.25 4.64 -25.68
C ASP A 46 3.36 3.59 -25.00
N TYR A 47 2.26 3.18 -25.63
CA TYR A 47 1.44 2.07 -25.15
C TYR A 47 2.21 0.75 -25.13
N GLU A 48 2.94 0.44 -26.21
CA GLU A 48 3.77 -0.77 -26.31
C GLU A 48 4.89 -0.78 -25.24
N LYS A 49 5.58 0.34 -25.04
CA LYS A 49 6.58 0.49 -23.96
C LYS A 49 5.96 0.31 -22.58
N LEU A 50 4.79 0.90 -22.33
CA LEU A 50 4.06 0.75 -21.09
C LEU A 50 3.69 -0.71 -20.82
N GLN A 51 3.14 -1.41 -21.83
CA GLN A 51 2.78 -2.82 -21.72
C GLN A 51 4.01 -3.70 -21.48
N ALA A 52 5.13 -3.42 -22.15
CA ALA A 52 6.38 -4.15 -21.95
C ALA A 52 6.91 -3.99 -20.52
N LEU A 53 6.93 -2.75 -20.00
CA LEU A 53 7.36 -2.44 -18.64
C LEU A 53 6.44 -3.08 -17.59
N LEU A 54 5.12 -2.98 -17.75
CA LEU A 54 4.15 -3.63 -16.85
C LEU A 54 4.35 -5.14 -16.84
N SER A 55 4.54 -5.74 -18.02
CA SER A 55 4.77 -7.18 -18.15
C SER A 55 6.07 -7.59 -17.46
N SER A 56 7.16 -6.82 -17.59
CA SER A 56 8.43 -7.10 -16.89
C SER A 56 8.28 -7.01 -15.37
N MET A 57 7.40 -6.13 -14.87
CA MET A 57 7.03 -6.01 -13.45
C MET A 57 5.92 -6.97 -12.98
N CYS A 58 5.57 -7.98 -13.79
CA CYS A 58 4.57 -9.00 -13.45
C CYS A 58 3.13 -8.49 -13.31
N PHE A 59 2.78 -7.45 -14.07
CA PHE A 59 1.40 -7.08 -14.30
C PHE A 59 0.84 -7.78 -15.54
N LYS A 60 -0.47 -8.06 -15.50
CA LYS A 60 -1.26 -8.53 -16.66
C LYS A 60 -2.40 -7.57 -16.91
N LEU A 61 -2.72 -7.30 -18.19
CA LEU A 61 -3.92 -6.54 -18.53
C LEU A 61 -5.15 -7.33 -18.07
N TYR A 62 -5.96 -6.73 -17.21
CA TYR A 62 -7.15 -7.33 -16.62
C TYR A 62 -8.40 -6.95 -17.40
N ALA A 63 -8.55 -5.65 -17.70
CA ALA A 63 -9.66 -5.13 -18.48
C ALA A 63 -9.24 -3.84 -19.19
N LYS A 64 -9.85 -3.57 -20.34
CA LYS A 64 -9.73 -2.29 -21.05
C LYS A 64 -11.11 -1.92 -21.59
N LYS A 65 -11.54 -0.69 -21.35
CA LYS A 65 -12.78 -0.13 -21.89
C LYS A 65 -12.61 1.36 -22.07
N ASP A 66 -12.90 1.84 -23.28
CA ASP A 66 -12.76 3.24 -23.66
C ASP A 66 -11.36 3.75 -23.23
N ASP A 67 -11.32 4.87 -22.52
CA ASP A 67 -10.09 5.55 -22.08
C ASP A 67 -9.46 4.89 -20.83
N ILE A 68 -9.99 3.77 -20.32
CA ILE A 68 -9.56 3.13 -19.09
C ILE A 68 -8.93 1.76 -19.37
N ALA A 69 -7.75 1.53 -18.82
CA ALA A 69 -7.13 0.21 -18.77
C ALA A 69 -6.76 -0.14 -17.33
N VAL A 70 -6.99 -1.41 -16.99
CA VAL A 70 -6.80 -1.98 -15.66
C VAL A 70 -5.79 -3.11 -15.78
N TRP A 71 -4.72 -3.04 -15.00
CA TRP A 71 -3.72 -4.10 -14.90
C TRP A 71 -3.70 -4.69 -13.50
N GLN A 72 -3.53 -5.99 -13.41
CA GLN A 72 -3.43 -6.71 -12.16
C GLN A 72 -2.00 -7.16 -11.92
N LYS A 73 -1.44 -6.83 -10.75
CA LYS A 73 -0.17 -7.36 -10.28
C LYS A 73 -0.34 -8.84 -9.96
N SER A 74 0.56 -9.69 -10.45
CA SER A 74 0.51 -11.13 -10.20
C SER A 74 0.39 -11.43 -8.70
N SER A 75 -0.51 -12.34 -8.34
CA SER A 75 -0.59 -12.90 -6.99
C SER A 75 0.48 -13.97 -6.75
N ASP A 76 1.03 -14.54 -7.82
CA ASP A 76 2.11 -15.52 -7.78
C ASP A 76 3.47 -14.83 -8.07
N ASN A 77 4.44 -15.12 -7.21
CA ASN A 77 5.80 -14.59 -7.31
C ASN A 77 6.66 -15.30 -8.38
N SER A 78 6.20 -16.42 -8.95
CA SER A 78 6.95 -17.17 -9.98
C SER A 78 7.34 -16.32 -11.19
N CYS A 79 6.55 -15.29 -11.52
CA CYS A 79 6.86 -14.36 -12.60
C CYS A 79 8.17 -13.58 -12.37
N TYR A 80 8.60 -13.37 -11.13
CA TYR A 80 9.86 -12.67 -10.83
C TYR A 80 11.09 -13.54 -11.06
N ASN A 81 10.96 -14.84 -11.36
CA ASN A 81 12.09 -15.72 -11.67
C ASN A 81 12.89 -15.22 -12.88
N LYS A 82 12.25 -14.51 -13.81
CA LYS A 82 12.93 -13.87 -14.94
C LYS A 82 13.90 -12.75 -14.54
N LEU A 83 13.75 -12.19 -13.34
CA LEU A 83 14.66 -11.17 -12.81
C LEU A 83 15.97 -11.77 -12.27
N SER A 84 16.14 -13.09 -12.34
CA SER A 84 17.42 -13.75 -12.09
C SER A 84 18.42 -13.56 -13.23
N ASP A 85 17.95 -13.14 -14.41
CA ASP A 85 18.81 -12.74 -15.52
C ASP A 85 19.48 -11.39 -15.19
N PRO A 86 20.84 -11.30 -15.20
CA PRO A 86 21.57 -10.06 -14.98
C PRO A 86 21.19 -8.91 -15.94
N ASP A 87 20.70 -9.25 -17.13
CA ASP A 87 20.30 -8.27 -18.15
C ASP A 87 18.81 -7.90 -18.07
N ALA A 88 18.07 -8.43 -17.09
CA ALA A 88 16.65 -8.12 -16.91
C ALA A 88 16.42 -6.65 -16.55
N TYR A 89 15.48 -6.01 -17.26
CA TYR A 89 15.03 -4.67 -16.96
C TYR A 89 13.52 -4.63 -16.65
N PRO A 90 13.10 -3.99 -15.55
CA PRO A 90 13.92 -3.44 -14.46
C PRO A 90 14.60 -4.55 -13.63
N PRO A 91 15.78 -4.30 -13.03
CA PRO A 91 16.44 -5.28 -12.18
C PRO A 91 15.68 -5.48 -10.87
N LYS A 92 15.94 -6.60 -10.19
CA LYS A 92 15.50 -6.78 -8.79
C LYS A 92 16.25 -5.79 -7.89
N CYS A 93 15.56 -5.19 -6.92
CA CYS A 93 16.22 -4.37 -5.91
C CYS A 93 17.17 -5.21 -5.04
N ASP A 94 18.30 -4.61 -4.64
CA ASP A 94 19.19 -5.20 -3.66
C ASP A 94 18.62 -5.13 -2.23
N ASP A 95 19.30 -5.80 -1.30
CA ASP A 95 18.88 -5.87 0.10
C ASP A 95 19.22 -4.59 0.91
N SER A 96 19.79 -3.56 0.29
CA SER A 96 20.04 -2.27 0.96
C SER A 96 18.79 -1.40 1.09
N LEU A 97 17.74 -1.74 0.35
CA LEU A 97 16.47 -1.04 0.36
C LEU A 97 15.51 -1.70 1.36
N GLU A 98 15.09 -0.94 2.36
CA GLU A 98 13.99 -1.33 3.23
C GLU A 98 12.64 -1.17 2.51
N PRO A 99 11.93 -2.26 2.15
CA PRO A 99 10.74 -2.21 1.28
C PRO A 99 9.59 -1.37 1.83
N ASP A 100 9.48 -1.29 3.15
CA ASP A 100 8.42 -0.59 3.88
C ASP A 100 8.87 0.80 4.37
N ALA A 101 10.09 1.25 4.02
CA ALA A 101 10.50 2.63 4.24
C ALA A 101 9.66 3.56 3.36
N ALA A 102 9.20 4.67 3.95
CA ALA A 102 8.40 5.67 3.26
C ALA A 102 8.89 7.12 3.50
N TRP A 103 9.90 7.29 4.36
CA TRP A 103 10.40 8.60 4.77
C TRP A 103 11.85 8.76 4.30
N TYR A 104 12.19 9.93 3.73
CA TYR A 104 13.51 10.26 3.15
C TYR A 104 14.14 9.15 2.29
N THR A 105 13.32 8.34 1.62
CA THR A 105 13.78 7.22 0.79
C THR A 105 13.71 7.61 -0.69
N PRO A 106 14.85 7.63 -1.41
CA PRO A 106 14.84 7.96 -2.84
C PRO A 106 14.14 6.86 -3.64
N LEU A 107 13.42 7.27 -4.69
CA LEU A 107 12.85 6.32 -5.64
C LEU A 107 13.98 5.53 -6.32
N ARG A 108 13.78 4.22 -6.49
CA ARG A 108 14.76 3.32 -7.10
C ARG A 108 14.20 2.77 -8.42
N SER A 109 15.08 2.68 -9.42
CA SER A 109 14.74 2.10 -10.73
C SER A 109 14.85 0.55 -10.72
N CYS A 110 14.23 -0.10 -9.73
CA CYS A 110 14.26 -1.56 -9.55
C CYS A 110 12.91 -2.10 -9.04
N VAL A 111 12.72 -3.40 -9.13
CA VAL A 111 11.50 -4.10 -8.67
C VAL A 111 11.71 -4.74 -7.30
N VAL A 112 10.85 -4.39 -6.36
CA VAL A 112 10.80 -4.99 -5.02
C VAL A 112 9.96 -6.27 -5.08
N VAL A 113 10.61 -7.42 -4.94
CA VAL A 113 9.93 -8.72 -4.97
C VAL A 113 9.21 -8.96 -3.64
N PRO A 114 7.90 -9.33 -3.65
CA PRO A 114 7.18 -9.60 -2.41
C PRO A 114 7.85 -10.71 -1.60
N ASN A 115 8.00 -10.48 -0.29
CA ASN A 115 8.66 -11.43 0.61
C ASN A 115 7.87 -12.75 0.69
N PRO A 116 8.48 -13.90 0.35
CA PRO A 116 7.79 -15.20 0.35
C PRO A 116 7.33 -15.67 1.74
N LYS A 117 7.85 -15.07 2.82
CA LYS A 117 7.39 -15.33 4.19
C LYS A 117 5.97 -14.83 4.43
N HIS A 118 5.53 -13.79 3.73
CA HIS A 118 4.23 -13.16 3.96
C HIS A 118 3.16 -13.62 2.95
N LYS A 119 2.78 -14.89 3.01
CA LYS A 119 1.81 -15.50 2.08
C LYS A 119 0.39 -14.90 2.21
N GLY A 120 0.07 -14.31 3.36
CA GLY A 120 -1.20 -13.67 3.69
C GLY A 120 -1.32 -12.20 3.24
N THR A 121 -0.30 -11.60 2.63
CA THR A 121 -0.32 -10.16 2.26
C THR A 121 -0.99 -9.85 0.94
N GLY A 122 -1.29 -10.86 0.12
CA GLY A 122 -2.01 -10.71 -1.15
C GLY A 122 -3.46 -10.24 -0.96
N LEU A 123 -4.00 -9.54 -1.96
CA LEU A 123 -5.34 -8.92 -1.90
C LEU A 123 -6.46 -9.91 -1.52
N MET A 124 -6.37 -11.16 -1.99
CA MET A 124 -7.37 -12.19 -1.71
C MET A 124 -7.12 -12.94 -0.39
N SER A 125 -5.93 -12.80 0.19
CA SER A 125 -5.52 -13.50 1.41
C SER A 125 -5.77 -12.67 2.67
N VAL A 126 -5.83 -11.34 2.54
CA VAL A 126 -6.11 -10.46 3.68
C VAL A 126 -7.58 -10.60 4.12
N PRO A 127 -7.87 -10.55 5.44
CA PRO A 127 -9.24 -10.51 5.92
C PRO A 127 -10.01 -9.33 5.32
N LYS A 128 -11.32 -9.50 5.14
CA LYS A 128 -12.18 -8.42 4.68
C LYS A 128 -12.42 -7.42 5.81
N TRP A 129 -12.75 -6.20 5.44
CA TRP A 129 -13.26 -5.22 6.39
C TRP A 129 -14.65 -5.67 6.90
N PRO A 130 -14.96 -5.57 8.21
CA PRO A 130 -14.15 -4.99 9.29
C PRO A 130 -13.22 -5.97 10.01
N ASP A 131 -13.28 -7.28 9.76
CA ASP A 131 -12.48 -8.31 10.47
C ASP A 131 -10.97 -8.05 10.44
N ARG A 132 -10.49 -7.46 9.33
CA ARG A 132 -9.10 -7.03 9.16
C ARG A 132 -8.60 -6.12 10.27
N LEU A 133 -9.49 -5.33 10.86
CA LEU A 133 -9.17 -4.42 11.95
C LEU A 133 -8.62 -5.17 13.18
N HIS A 134 -9.10 -6.38 13.46
CA HIS A 134 -8.76 -7.14 14.67
C HIS A 134 -7.89 -8.38 14.40
N THR A 135 -7.51 -8.60 13.14
CA THR A 135 -6.67 -9.73 12.77
C THR A 135 -5.21 -9.27 12.74
N ALA A 136 -4.35 -9.99 13.45
CA ALA A 136 -2.93 -9.68 13.45
C ALA A 136 -2.32 -10.02 12.08
N PRO A 137 -1.72 -9.04 11.38
CA PRO A 137 -1.10 -9.30 10.08
C PRO A 137 0.24 -9.99 10.24
N GLU A 138 0.69 -10.71 9.21
CA GLU A 138 1.95 -11.45 9.24
C GLU A 138 3.16 -10.54 9.52
N ARG A 139 3.16 -9.31 8.99
CA ARG A 139 4.23 -8.32 9.21
C ARG A 139 4.43 -7.90 10.67
N ILE A 140 3.50 -8.26 11.58
CA ILE A 140 3.71 -8.01 13.00
C ILE A 140 4.92 -8.77 13.54
N SER A 141 5.32 -9.89 12.93
CA SER A 141 6.50 -10.66 13.35
C SER A 141 7.83 -9.97 13.01
N ASP A 142 7.83 -9.00 12.10
CA ASP A 142 9.04 -8.30 11.68
C ASP A 142 9.40 -7.18 12.67
N ILE A 143 8.44 -6.80 13.53
CA ILE A 143 8.61 -5.78 14.56
C ILE A 143 9.16 -6.46 15.81
N HIS A 144 10.23 -5.90 16.38
CA HIS A 144 10.78 -6.39 17.64
C HIS A 144 9.72 -6.32 18.76
N GLY A 145 9.39 -7.47 19.35
CA GLY A 145 8.33 -7.59 20.36
C GLY A 145 6.90 -7.63 19.79
N GLY A 146 6.76 -7.59 18.47
CA GLY A 146 5.49 -7.73 17.76
C GLY A 146 4.98 -9.16 17.79
N SER A 147 3.69 -9.32 18.11
CA SER A 147 3.02 -10.61 18.16
C SER A 147 1.50 -10.44 18.16
N THR A 148 0.78 -11.51 17.85
CA THR A 148 -0.70 -11.52 17.94
C THR A 148 -1.18 -11.18 19.36
N SER A 149 -0.48 -11.63 20.39
CA SER A 149 -0.80 -11.28 21.78
C SER A 149 -0.56 -9.81 22.08
N ALA A 150 0.53 -9.22 21.57
CA ALA A 150 0.82 -7.79 21.71
C ALA A 150 -0.28 -6.92 21.07
N LEU A 151 -0.73 -7.28 19.85
CA LEU A 151 -1.84 -6.58 19.19
C LEU A 151 -3.15 -6.71 19.97
N LYS A 152 -3.51 -7.91 20.43
CA LYS A 152 -4.71 -8.12 21.25
C LYS A 152 -4.66 -7.34 22.57
N HIS A 153 -3.48 -7.24 23.17
CA HIS A 153 -3.27 -6.45 24.37
C HIS A 153 -3.45 -4.94 24.10
N ASP A 154 -2.87 -4.41 23.01
CA ASP A 154 -3.05 -3.02 22.59
C ASP A 154 -4.53 -2.69 22.32
N ASP A 155 -5.22 -3.54 21.55
CA ASP A 155 -6.66 -3.40 21.27
C ASP A 155 -7.49 -3.40 22.56
N SER A 156 -7.20 -4.31 23.49
CA SER A 156 -7.93 -4.41 24.77
C SER A 156 -7.69 -3.19 25.66
N LYS A 157 -6.43 -2.70 25.71
CA LYS A 157 -6.05 -1.50 26.44
C LYS A 157 -6.79 -0.29 25.92
N TRP A 158 -6.82 -0.08 24.60
CA TRP A 158 -7.51 1.07 24.00
C TRP A 158 -9.03 0.96 24.09
N LYS A 159 -9.60 -0.22 23.93
CA LYS A 159 -11.04 -0.45 24.16
C LYS A 159 -11.46 -0.10 25.59
N ALA A 160 -10.62 -0.42 26.59
CA ALA A 160 -10.85 0.00 27.97
C ALA A 160 -10.68 1.51 28.16
N GLY A 161 -9.60 2.08 27.59
CA GLY A 161 -9.31 3.52 27.64
C GLY A 161 -10.43 4.38 27.04
N MET A 162 -11.02 3.97 25.93
CA MET A 162 -12.08 4.74 25.27
C MET A 162 -13.34 4.87 26.12
N LYS A 163 -13.65 3.87 26.97
CA LYS A 163 -14.75 3.98 27.94
C LYS A 163 -14.53 5.12 28.93
N TYR A 164 -13.28 5.41 29.29
CA TYR A 164 -12.94 6.52 30.17
C TYR A 164 -12.95 7.85 29.42
N TYR A 165 -12.31 7.94 28.24
CA TYR A 165 -12.28 9.19 27.47
C TYR A 165 -13.67 9.66 27.02
N LYS A 166 -14.58 8.76 26.63
CA LYS A 166 -15.96 9.16 26.30
C LYS A 166 -16.71 9.76 27.49
N LYS A 167 -16.34 9.44 28.74
CA LYS A 167 -16.91 10.08 29.94
C LYS A 167 -16.34 11.48 30.16
N LEU A 168 -15.04 11.65 29.96
CA LEU A 168 -14.36 12.95 30.14
C LEU A 168 -14.66 13.93 29.02
N LEU A 169 -14.76 13.43 27.79
CA LEU A 169 -15.00 14.20 26.58
C LEU A 169 -16.23 13.61 25.86
N PRO A 170 -17.46 13.99 26.29
CA PRO A 170 -18.70 13.48 25.70
C PRO A 170 -18.89 13.83 24.21
N ALA A 171 -18.04 14.71 23.66
CA ALA A 171 -17.99 14.99 22.24
C ALA A 171 -17.47 13.81 21.40
N ILE A 172 -16.68 12.89 21.99
CA ILE A 172 -16.28 11.65 21.33
C ILE A 172 -17.52 10.75 21.18
N GLY A 173 -17.81 10.33 19.95
CA GLY A 173 -19.04 9.60 19.62
C GLY A 173 -20.17 10.49 19.11
N THR A 174 -19.96 11.81 19.06
CA THR A 174 -20.84 12.78 18.39
C THR A 174 -20.17 13.33 17.14
N ASP A 175 -20.90 14.14 16.37
CA ASP A 175 -20.39 14.84 15.19
C ASP A 175 -19.51 16.08 15.49
N LYS A 176 -19.35 16.44 16.77
CA LYS A 176 -18.56 17.62 17.19
C LYS A 176 -17.06 17.43 17.02
N ILE A 177 -16.58 16.18 17.09
CA ILE A 177 -15.19 15.82 16.81
C ILE A 177 -15.22 14.86 15.64
N ARG A 178 -14.63 15.27 14.52
CA ARG A 178 -14.57 14.46 13.30
C ARG A 178 -13.19 13.89 13.03
N ASN A 179 -12.15 14.47 13.62
CA ASN A 179 -10.76 14.25 13.26
C ASN A 179 -9.95 14.12 14.56
N VAL A 180 -9.19 13.04 14.71
CA VAL A 180 -8.27 12.84 15.83
C VAL A 180 -6.91 12.41 15.30
N MET A 181 -5.85 12.82 15.97
CA MET A 181 -4.49 12.38 15.67
C MET A 181 -3.97 11.58 16.86
N ASP A 182 -3.73 10.27 16.66
CA ASP A 182 -3.03 9.43 17.61
C ASP A 182 -1.53 9.63 17.40
N MET A 183 -0.95 10.52 18.20
CA MET A 183 0.44 10.95 18.07
C MET A 183 1.47 9.87 18.46
N ASN A 184 1.05 8.77 19.08
CA ASN A 184 1.98 7.72 19.50
C ASN A 184 1.35 6.35 19.32
N THR A 185 1.03 6.07 18.06
CA THR A 185 0.35 4.84 17.71
C THR A 185 1.35 3.66 17.73
N VAL A 186 0.95 2.54 18.32
CA VAL A 186 1.73 1.30 18.21
C VAL A 186 1.16 0.47 17.07
N TYR A 187 0.00 -0.15 17.26
CA TYR A 187 -0.64 -0.95 16.22
C TYR A 187 -1.90 -0.32 15.64
N GLY A 188 -2.26 0.91 16.03
CA GLY A 188 -3.53 1.54 15.67
C GLY A 188 -4.71 1.15 16.55
N GLY A 189 -4.48 0.61 17.76
CA GLY A 189 -5.54 0.20 18.68
C GLY A 189 -6.47 1.33 19.11
N PHE A 190 -5.97 2.58 19.20
CA PHE A 190 -6.81 3.75 19.47
C PHE A 190 -7.84 3.97 18.34
N ALA A 191 -7.40 3.99 17.08
CA ALA A 191 -8.29 4.07 15.93
C ALA A 191 -9.28 2.91 15.87
N ALA A 192 -8.80 1.69 16.14
CA ALA A 192 -9.67 0.51 16.16
C ALA A 192 -10.77 0.61 17.23
N ALA A 193 -10.48 1.21 18.39
CA ALA A 193 -11.45 1.38 19.46
C ALA A 193 -12.52 2.45 19.17
N LEU A 194 -12.27 3.33 18.20
CA LEU A 194 -13.16 4.41 17.79
C LEU A 194 -13.81 4.17 16.41
N ILE A 195 -13.67 2.98 15.83
CA ILE A 195 -14.08 2.75 14.44
C ILE A 195 -15.59 2.91 14.19
N GLU A 196 -16.40 2.70 15.23
CA GLU A 196 -17.85 2.86 15.20
C GLU A 196 -18.31 4.30 15.49
N ASP A 197 -17.38 5.18 15.89
CA ASP A 197 -17.67 6.59 16.13
C ASP A 197 -17.61 7.39 14.82
N PRO A 198 -18.36 8.50 14.68
CA PRO A 198 -18.44 9.28 13.45
C PRO A 198 -17.22 10.21 13.25
N LEU A 199 -16.02 9.68 13.46
CA LEU A 199 -14.74 10.35 13.39
C LEU A 199 -13.69 9.50 12.65
N TRP A 200 -12.62 10.14 12.19
CA TRP A 200 -11.44 9.48 11.64
C TRP A 200 -10.22 9.75 12.52
N VAL A 201 -9.27 8.81 12.48
CA VAL A 201 -8.01 8.88 13.24
C VAL A 201 -6.83 8.83 12.29
N MET A 202 -5.94 9.83 12.35
CA MET A 202 -4.57 9.70 11.80
C MET A 202 -3.73 8.93 12.82
N ASN A 203 -3.21 7.77 12.45
CA ASN A 203 -2.27 7.04 13.29
C ASN A 203 -0.85 7.52 12.97
N VAL A 204 -0.14 8.09 13.95
CA VAL A 204 1.22 8.61 13.74
C VAL A 204 2.25 7.73 14.45
N VAL A 205 3.19 7.20 13.66
CA VAL A 205 4.32 6.40 14.12
C VAL A 205 5.55 7.31 14.17
N SER A 206 6.25 7.36 15.32
CA SER A 206 7.48 8.15 15.42
C SER A 206 8.58 7.57 14.52
N SER A 207 9.31 8.43 13.82
CA SER A 207 10.50 8.05 13.03
C SER A 207 11.65 7.50 13.88
N TYR A 208 11.64 7.77 15.19
CA TYR A 208 12.63 7.30 16.16
C TYR A 208 12.22 5.98 16.85
N ALA A 209 11.04 5.44 16.53
CA ALA A 209 10.51 4.21 17.11
C ALA A 209 10.57 3.04 16.12
N ALA A 210 10.19 1.84 16.60
CA ALA A 210 10.04 0.69 15.71
C ALA A 210 8.98 0.99 14.63
N ASN A 211 9.28 0.60 13.39
CA ASN A 211 8.36 0.79 12.29
C ASN A 211 7.14 -0.13 12.40
N THR A 212 6.04 0.41 12.93
CA THR A 212 4.75 -0.31 13.02
C THR A 212 3.75 0.08 11.94
N LEU A 213 4.09 1.02 11.06
CA LEU A 213 3.19 1.56 10.05
C LEU A 213 2.68 0.49 9.05
N PRO A 214 3.49 -0.50 8.61
CA PRO A 214 3.00 -1.62 7.80
C PRO A 214 1.87 -2.42 8.45
N VAL A 215 1.93 -2.61 9.78
CA VAL A 215 0.87 -3.30 10.53
C VAL A 215 -0.42 -2.49 10.54
N ILE A 216 -0.32 -1.17 10.67
CA ILE A 216 -1.47 -0.25 10.62
C ILE A 216 -2.16 -0.32 9.25
N TYR A 217 -1.37 -0.26 8.16
CA TYR A 217 -1.89 -0.41 6.79
C TYR A 217 -2.47 -1.80 6.53
N ASP A 218 -1.87 -2.86 7.07
CA ASP A 218 -2.41 -4.22 6.97
C ASP A 218 -3.74 -4.40 7.69
N ARG A 219 -3.97 -3.64 8.77
CA ARG A 219 -5.28 -3.59 9.45
C ARG A 219 -6.32 -2.78 8.66
N GLY A 220 -5.91 -2.07 7.62
CA GLY A 220 -6.76 -1.20 6.81
C GLY A 220 -6.99 0.18 7.42
N LEU A 221 -6.12 0.60 8.34
CA LEU A 221 -6.12 1.93 8.93
C LEU A 221 -5.21 2.87 8.13
N ILE A 222 -5.42 4.17 8.27
CA ILE A 222 -4.54 5.20 7.70
C ILE A 222 -3.49 5.64 8.73
N GLY A 223 -2.31 6.04 8.27
CA GLY A 223 -1.27 6.53 9.16
C GLY A 223 -0.13 7.22 8.43
N THR A 224 0.81 7.77 9.20
CA THR A 224 2.00 8.47 8.71
C THR A 224 3.15 8.35 9.69
N TYR A 225 4.37 8.64 9.23
CA TYR A 225 5.49 8.94 10.11
C TYR A 225 5.50 10.40 10.53
N HIS A 226 6.16 10.68 11.66
CA HIS A 226 6.57 12.03 12.05
C HIS A 226 7.80 12.02 12.96
N ASP A 227 8.63 13.06 12.89
CA ASP A 227 9.92 13.24 13.58
C ASP A 227 9.98 14.46 14.52
N TRP A 228 8.85 14.88 15.10
CA TRP A 228 8.78 16.08 15.96
C TRP A 228 9.60 15.94 17.26
#